data_AF-A0A851IMN4-F1
#
_entry.id   AF-A0A851IMN4-F1
#
_cell.length_a   1.000
_cell.length_b   1.000
_cell.length_c   1.000
_cell.angle_alpha   90.00
_cell.angle_beta   90.00
_cell.angle_gamma   90.00
#
_symmetry.space_group_name_H-M   'P 1'
#
loop_
_entity.id
_entity.type
_entity.pdbx_description
1 polymer ?
#
loop_
_entity_poly.entity_id
_entity_poly.type
_entity_poly.pdbx_seq_one_letter_code
_entity_poly.pdbx_strand_id
1 'polypeptide(L)'
;MGNNYVELPSGLIIQWGENYFEGLSDVPGSTLIKNINFPKIFKQRCINVQISGNYNYSDESLEVILNSSSLTKNSFTLQVMRQRGGGGDKGGFFWQAIGF
;
A
#
# COMPACT_ATOMS: atom_id res chain seq x y z
N MET A 1 12.01 2.01 -6.51
CA MET A 1 12.36 3.20 -5.70
C MET A 1 11.90 2.88 -4.28
N GLY A 2 12.83 2.73 -3.34
CA GLY A 2 12.49 2.26 -1.98
C GLY A 2 11.62 3.24 -1.18
N ASN A 3 11.10 2.77 -0.05
CA ASN A 3 10.22 3.53 0.83
C ASN A 3 10.96 4.72 1.45
N ASN A 4 10.44 5.94 1.26
CA ASN A 4 11.09 7.18 1.65
C ASN A 4 10.08 8.25 2.09
N TYR A 5 10.62 9.37 2.58
CA TYR A 5 9.83 10.53 2.99
C TYR A 5 10.58 11.83 2.75
N VAL A 6 9.83 12.93 2.75
CA VAL A 6 10.33 14.30 2.92
C VAL A 6 9.50 14.98 4.01
N GLU A 7 10.19 15.72 4.88
CA GLU A 7 9.57 16.57 5.91
C GLU A 7 9.84 18.02 5.53
N LEU A 8 8.76 18.81 5.41
CA LEU A 8 8.83 20.23 5.11
C LEU A 8 8.99 21.06 6.39
N PRO A 9 9.50 22.30 6.32
CA PRO A 9 9.63 23.18 7.49
C PRO A 9 8.31 23.45 8.23
N SER A 10 7.16 23.31 7.56
CA SER A 10 5.83 23.40 8.17
C SER A 10 5.48 22.22 9.07
N GLY A 11 6.32 21.18 9.10
CA GLY A 11 6.03 19.90 9.75
C GLY A 11 5.17 18.97 8.90
N LEU A 12 4.79 19.36 7.68
CA LEU A 12 4.11 18.47 6.73
C LEU A 12 5.09 17.39 6.27
N ILE A 13 4.67 16.13 6.34
CA ILE A 13 5.42 14.97 5.89
C ILE A 13 4.71 14.36 4.69
N ILE A 14 5.46 14.12 3.61
CA ILE A 14 5.03 13.35 2.45
C ILE A 14 5.88 12.08 2.41
N GLN A 15 5.23 10.92 2.30
CA GLN A 15 5.89 9.61 2.29
C GLN A 15 5.43 8.81 1.09
N TRP A 16 6.28 7.93 0.59
CA TRP A 16 5.93 7.06 -0.53
C TRP A 16 6.66 5.73 -0.40
N GLY A 17 6.16 4.75 -1.12
CA GLY A 17 6.83 3.46 -1.19
C GLY A 17 6.22 2.52 -2.21
N GLU A 18 6.92 1.41 -2.36
CA GLU A 18 6.50 0.24 -3.10
C GLU A 18 6.43 -0.92 -2.11
N ASN A 19 5.39 -1.74 -2.22
CA ASN A 19 5.31 -2.97 -1.43
C ASN A 19 5.06 -4.13 -2.37
N TYR A 20 5.91 -5.13 -2.25
CA TYR A 20 5.72 -6.43 -2.86
C TYR A 20 5.16 -7.39 -1.82
N PHE A 21 4.31 -8.31 -2.25
CA PHE A 21 3.77 -9.35 -1.39
C PHE A 21 3.81 -10.68 -2.11
N GLU A 22 3.92 -11.73 -1.30
CA GLU A 22 3.83 -13.11 -1.75
C GLU A 22 2.67 -13.82 -1.01
N GLY A 23 2.17 -14.93 -1.55
CA GLY A 23 1.21 -15.81 -0.88
C GLY A 23 -0.27 -15.45 -1.07
N LEU A 24 -0.59 -14.66 -2.11
CA LEU A 24 -1.98 -14.51 -2.55
C LEU A 24 -2.35 -15.71 -3.42
N SER A 25 -3.36 -16.49 -3.02
CA SER A 25 -3.84 -17.66 -3.79
C SER A 25 -4.27 -17.29 -5.20
N ASP A 26 -3.87 -18.08 -6.19
CA ASP A 26 -4.23 -17.98 -7.61
C ASP A 26 -5.74 -18.03 -7.92
N VAL A 27 -6.57 -18.40 -6.94
CA VAL A 27 -8.03 -18.42 -7.07
C VAL A 27 -8.60 -16.98 -7.11
N PRO A 28 -9.40 -16.62 -8.12
CA PRO A 28 -10.11 -15.35 -8.15
C PRO A 28 -11.00 -15.14 -6.92
N GLY A 29 -11.01 -13.92 -6.38
CA GLY A 29 -11.69 -13.57 -5.13
C GLY A 29 -10.87 -13.85 -3.87
N SER A 30 -9.69 -14.47 -3.99
CA SER A 30 -8.77 -14.58 -2.85
C SER A 30 -8.30 -13.20 -2.40
N THR A 31 -8.05 -13.07 -1.10
CA THR A 31 -7.66 -11.79 -0.49
C THR A 31 -6.45 -11.93 0.41
N LEU A 32 -5.58 -10.92 0.42
CA LEU A 32 -4.45 -10.81 1.33
C LEU A 32 -4.48 -9.45 2.02
N ILE A 33 -4.32 -9.44 3.35
CA ILE A 33 -4.22 -8.22 4.14
C ILE A 33 -2.75 -7.84 4.31
N LYS A 34 -2.41 -6.58 4.04
CA LYS A 34 -1.06 -6.03 4.17
C LYS A 34 -1.07 -4.82 5.09
N ASN A 35 -0.28 -4.90 6.16
CA ASN A 35 0.02 -3.77 7.03
C ASN A 35 1.31 -3.11 6.56
N ILE A 36 1.22 -1.83 6.23
CA ILE A 36 2.34 -1.04 5.72
C ILE A 36 2.74 -0.02 6.77
N ASN A 37 4.01 -0.07 7.18
CA ASN A 37 4.58 0.90 8.09
C ASN A 37 5.14 2.09 7.30
N PHE A 38 4.85 3.30 7.78
CA PHE A 38 5.45 4.51 7.26
C PHE A 38 6.95 4.58 7.63
N PRO A 39 7.84 5.02 6.71
CA PRO A 39 9.24 5.30 7.01
C PRO A 39 9.45 6.28 8.17
N LYS A 40 8.51 7.22 8.35
CA LYS A 40 8.51 8.23 9.40
C LYS A 40 7.15 8.24 10.10
N ILE A 41 7.17 8.29 11.42
CA ILE A 41 5.95 8.46 12.22
C ILE A 41 5.45 9.89 12.04
N PHE A 42 4.18 10.05 11.66
CA PHE A 42 3.48 11.34 11.66
C PHE A 42 3.32 11.87 13.09
N LYS A 43 3.69 13.11 13.38
CA LYS A 43 3.64 13.71 14.73
C LYS A 43 2.19 13.79 15.25
N GLN A 44 1.27 14.19 14.39
CA GLN A 44 -0.16 14.32 14.68
C GLN A 44 -0.98 13.20 14.05
N ARG A 45 -1.00 13.08 12.72
CA ARG A 45 -1.80 12.06 12.00
C ARG A 45 -1.41 11.95 10.54
N CYS A 46 -1.62 10.76 9.97
CA CYS A 46 -1.78 10.61 8.53
C CYS A 46 -3.14 11.21 8.11
N ILE A 47 -3.14 12.07 7.09
CA ILE A 47 -4.35 12.73 6.57
C ILE A 47 -4.92 11.91 5.41
N ASN A 48 -4.05 11.39 4.54
CA ASN A 48 -4.47 10.66 3.35
C ASN A 48 -3.39 9.67 2.93
N VAL A 49 -3.84 8.54 2.36
CA VAL A 49 -3.02 7.59 1.61
C VAL A 49 -3.68 7.37 0.26
N GLN A 50 -2.91 7.50 -0.81
CA GLN A 50 -3.33 7.16 -2.16
C GLN A 50 -2.54 5.97 -2.68
N ILE A 51 -3.23 5.06 -3.37
CA ILE A 51 -2.64 3.92 -4.05
C ILE A 51 -2.60 4.26 -5.54
N SER A 52 -1.41 4.28 -6.13
CA SER A 52 -1.17 4.86 -7.46
C SER A 52 -0.83 3.84 -8.54
N GLY A 53 -0.76 2.55 -8.22
CA GLY A 53 -0.60 1.50 -9.23
C GLY A 53 -0.43 0.12 -8.61
N ASN A 54 -0.78 -0.91 -9.39
CA ASN A 54 -0.63 -2.32 -9.04
C ASN A 54 0.39 -2.97 -9.98
N TYR A 55 1.37 -3.66 -9.41
CA TYR A 55 2.24 -4.55 -10.15
C TYR A 55 1.51 -5.87 -10.37
N ASN A 56 1.06 -6.08 -11.61
CA ASN A 56 0.54 -7.35 -12.05
C ASN A 56 1.66 -8.12 -12.77
N TYR A 57 1.77 -9.41 -12.49
CA TYR A 57 2.61 -10.30 -13.29
C TYR A 57 1.74 -10.95 -14.38
N SER A 58 2.21 -10.95 -15.63
CA SER A 58 1.48 -11.54 -16.77
C SER A 58 0.06 -10.96 -16.95
N ASP A 59 -0.95 -11.80 -17.05
CA ASP A 59 -2.36 -11.56 -17.36
C ASP A 59 -3.21 -11.33 -16.09
N GLU A 60 -2.57 -11.28 -14.93
CA GLU A 60 -3.21 -11.08 -13.64
C GLU A 60 -3.85 -9.69 -13.50
N SER A 61 -4.92 -9.64 -12.71
CA SER A 61 -5.56 -8.40 -12.31
C SER A 61 -5.76 -8.43 -10.80
N LEU A 62 -5.23 -7.41 -10.14
CA LEU A 62 -5.34 -7.20 -8.71
C LEU A 62 -6.12 -5.92 -8.43
N GLU A 63 -7.01 -6.00 -7.45
CA GLU A 63 -7.63 -4.84 -6.82
C GLU A 63 -6.96 -4.59 -5.48
N VAL A 64 -6.64 -3.33 -5.18
CA VAL A 64 -6.06 -2.92 -3.90
C VAL A 64 -7.00 -1.92 -3.25
N ILE A 65 -7.49 -2.27 -2.08
CA ILE A 65 -8.47 -1.50 -1.32
C ILE A 65 -7.80 -0.98 -0.06
N LEU A 66 -7.84 0.34 0.12
CA LEU A 66 -7.41 0.97 1.36
C LEU A 66 -8.50 0.86 2.42
N ASN A 67 -8.18 0.25 3.56
CA ASN A 67 -9.04 0.36 4.72
C ASN A 67 -8.78 1.71 5.41
N SER A 68 -9.56 2.73 5.06
CA SER A 68 -9.34 4.09 5.56
C SER A 68 -9.44 4.22 7.09
N SER A 69 -10.20 3.33 7.74
CA SER A 69 -10.30 3.30 9.21
C SER A 69 -9.03 2.79 9.91
N SER A 70 -8.11 2.17 9.17
CA SER A 70 -6.84 1.66 9.69
C SER A 70 -5.71 2.69 9.70
N LEU A 71 -5.93 3.91 9.18
CA LEU A 71 -4.89 4.93 9.14
C LEU A 71 -4.48 5.34 10.56
N THR A 72 -3.21 5.12 10.88
CA THR A 72 -2.59 5.58 12.12
C THR A 72 -1.46 6.56 11.83
N LYS A 73 -0.75 6.98 12.87
CA LYS A 73 0.49 7.77 12.72
C LYS A 73 1.65 6.97 12.16
N ASN A 74 1.59 5.63 12.26
CA ASN A 74 2.71 4.74 12.02
C ASN A 74 2.49 3.82 10.82
N SER A 75 1.24 3.58 10.45
CA SER A 75 0.88 2.57 9.46
C SER A 75 -0.50 2.77 8.86
N PHE A 76 -0.77 1.97 7.84
CA PHE A 76 -2.10 1.75 7.27
C PHE A 76 -2.23 0.30 6.81
N THR A 77 -3.46 -0.16 6.63
CA THR A 77 -3.79 -1.51 6.17
C THR A 77 -4.44 -1.45 4.79
N LEU A 78 -3.99 -2.35 3.92
CA LEU A 78 -4.56 -2.61 2.61
C LEU A 78 -5.11 -4.03 2.54
N GLN A 79 -6.19 -4.19 1.80
CA GLN A 79 -6.64 -5.49 1.31
C GLN A 79 -6.31 -5.57 -0.18
N VAL A 80 -5.63 -6.64 -0.58
CA VAL A 80 -5.42 -6.97 -1.98
C VAL A 80 -6.34 -8.11 -2.34
N MET A 81 -7.03 -8.03 -3.47
CA MET A 81 -7.93 -9.06 -3.98
C MET A 81 -7.57 -9.44 -5.41
N ARG A 82 -7.55 -10.74 -5.71
CA ARG A 82 -7.36 -11.24 -7.07
C ARG A 82 -8.66 -11.14 -7.86
N GLN A 83 -8.65 -10.38 -8.95
CA GLN A 83 -9.79 -10.23 -9.86
C GLN A 83 -9.78 -11.26 -10.99
N ARG A 84 -8.58 -11.55 -11.53
CA ARG A 84 -8.40 -12.43 -12.70
C ARG A 84 -6.97 -12.95 -12.80
N GLY A 85 -6.79 -14.06 -13.51
CA GLY A 85 -5.49 -14.67 -13.81
C GLY A 85 -5.02 -15.57 -12.68
N GLY A 86 -4.17 -16.54 -13.01
CA GLY A 86 -3.61 -17.50 -12.06
C GLY A 86 -2.19 -17.86 -12.49
N GLY A 87 -1.21 -17.25 -11.85
CA GLY A 87 0.20 -17.53 -12.16
C GLY A 87 1.23 -16.85 -11.26
N GLY A 88 0.81 -16.05 -10.28
CA GLY A 88 1.67 -15.22 -9.48
C GLY A 88 1.36 -15.37 -8.00
N ASP A 89 2.27 -16.03 -7.28
CA ASP A 89 2.37 -15.85 -5.83
C ASP A 89 2.65 -14.40 -5.47
N LYS A 90 3.15 -13.60 -6.43
CA LYS A 90 3.73 -12.27 -6.21
C LYS A 90 2.87 -11.18 -6.80
N GLY A 91 2.82 -10.04 -6.11
CA GLY A 91 2.26 -8.81 -6.64
C GLY A 91 2.84 -7.63 -5.89
N GLY A 92 2.41 -6.43 -6.25
CA GLY A 92 2.81 -5.25 -5.51
C GLY A 92 1.97 -4.03 -5.81
N PHE A 93 2.24 -2.95 -5.10
CA PHE A 93 1.57 -1.68 -5.31
C PHE A 93 2.46 -0.51 -4.91
N PHE A 94 2.14 0.66 -5.47
CA PHE A 94 2.70 1.93 -5.05
C PHE A 94 1.72 2.68 -4.18
N TRP A 95 2.27 3.39 -3.20
CA TRP A 95 1.48 4.22 -2.31
C TRP A 95 2.19 5.56 -2.04
N GLN A 96 1.38 6.57 -1.75
CA GLN A 96 1.81 7.87 -1.27
C GLN A 96 0.96 8.26 -0.07
N ALA A 97 1.56 8.88 0.92
CA ALA A 97 0.90 9.31 2.15
C ALA A 97 1.29 10.74 2.50
N ILE A 98 0.37 11.46 3.11
CA ILE A 98 0.57 12.84 3.55
C ILE A 98 -0.02 13.04 4.93
N GLY A 99 0.65 13.84 5.77
CA GLY A 99 0.23 14.10 7.14
C GLY A 99 1.20 15.02 7.87
N PHE A 100 0.99 15.20 9.16
CA PHE A 100 1.86 15.97 10.06
C PHE A 100 2.33 15.06 11.19
#